data_AF-A0A4R4SKT6-F1
#
_entry.id   AF-A0A4R4SKT6-F1
#
_cell.length_a   1.000
_cell.length_b   1.000
_cell.length_c   1.000
_cell.angle_alpha   90.00
_cell.angle_beta   90.00
_cell.angle_gamma   90.00
#
_symmetry.space_group_name_H-M   'P 1'
#
loop_
_entity.id
_entity.type
_entity.pdbx_description
1 polymer ?
#
loop_
_entity_poly.entity_id
_entity_poly.type
_entity_poly.pdbx_seq_one_letter_code
_entity_poly.pdbx_strand_id
1 'polypeptide(L)'
;MSVSTSFTGQAAPYAGGDPYADYRAPDVGELPFAHLPDLADRRLGGSVTAASDEFFAERENLVRTERAHFDPTTFGHKGKVMDGWETRRRRGPAPDAALPAADDHDWAVVRLGVPGVVRGLVVDTAHFRGNHPAAVRVEATAAENAEGAGATDWVELLPRTPVGGHAANCFAVDGVERRVTHLRLSQYPDGGVARLRAHGEPVADPAWLAALGTFDLAALEHGGLAEDASDRFYSPPAHVIHPGRSREMHEGWETRRRRDAGHDWLRLRLAGQGVIRAVEIDTGNYKGNAPGWASLWLLDAATPGAGWRPALSHTPLRPDAVHRLLLPDTVGPATHARLDVHPDGGIARLRLHGSLTEAGARGVAARHRELAG
;
A
#
# COMPACT_ATOMS: atom_id res chain seq x y z
N MET A 1 21.64 8.43 -1.68
CA MET A 1 21.01 9.76 -1.64
C MET A 1 19.56 9.51 -1.29
N SER A 2 19.05 10.07 -0.19
CA SER A 2 17.65 9.88 0.19
C SER A 2 16.78 10.59 -0.85
N VAL A 3 15.91 9.85 -1.54
CA VAL A 3 15.03 10.40 -2.57
C VAL A 3 13.87 11.11 -1.87
N SER A 4 13.83 12.43 -2.00
CA SER A 4 12.71 13.27 -1.58
C SER A 4 12.30 14.16 -2.74
N THR A 5 11.01 14.26 -3.03
CA THR A 5 10.51 15.29 -3.94
C THR A 5 10.77 16.67 -3.32
N SER A 6 11.20 17.63 -4.14
CA SER A 6 11.51 18.99 -3.68
C SER A 6 10.38 19.98 -3.96
N PHE A 7 9.13 19.52 -4.05
CA PHE A 7 8.01 20.42 -4.25
C PHE A 7 7.84 21.29 -3.00
N THR A 8 7.87 22.60 -3.19
CA THR A 8 7.61 23.56 -2.12
C THR A 8 6.66 24.64 -2.60
N GLY A 9 5.92 25.23 -1.65
CA GLY A 9 5.07 26.38 -1.90
C GLY A 9 3.76 26.07 -2.62
N GLN A 10 2.99 27.14 -2.82
CA GLN A 10 1.65 27.08 -3.38
C GLN A 10 1.63 26.65 -4.85
N ALA A 11 0.55 26.00 -5.26
CA ALA A 11 0.25 25.79 -6.67
C ALA A 11 -0.55 26.97 -7.23
N ALA A 12 -0.64 27.05 -8.56
CA ALA A 12 -1.48 28.06 -9.20
C ALA A 12 -2.96 27.85 -8.80
N PRO A 13 -3.76 28.93 -8.71
CA PRO A 13 -5.21 28.81 -8.58
C PRO A 13 -5.77 27.94 -9.70
N TYR A 14 -6.80 27.14 -9.37
CA TYR A 14 -7.46 26.30 -10.37
C TYR A 14 -8.07 27.16 -11.49
N ALA A 15 -7.64 26.94 -12.73
CA ALA A 15 -8.04 27.73 -13.89
C ALA A 15 -9.27 27.17 -14.65
N GLY A 16 -9.87 26.07 -14.17
CA GLY A 16 -10.88 25.31 -14.91
C GLY A 16 -10.29 24.15 -15.71
N GLY A 17 -11.14 23.25 -16.22
CA GLY A 17 -10.73 22.10 -17.03
C GLY A 17 -10.44 20.83 -16.22
N ASP A 18 -9.33 20.17 -16.52
CA ASP A 18 -8.86 18.99 -15.78
C ASP A 18 -8.26 19.42 -14.43
N PRO A 19 -8.84 19.02 -13.27
CA PRO A 19 -8.35 19.37 -11.94
C PRO A 19 -6.91 18.94 -11.64
N TYR A 20 -6.36 17.99 -12.41
CA TYR A 20 -5.01 17.47 -12.27
C TYR A 20 -4.01 17.97 -13.32
N ALA A 21 -4.40 18.89 -14.21
CA ALA A 21 -3.58 19.33 -15.34
C ALA A 21 -2.19 19.87 -14.94
N ASP A 22 -2.09 20.52 -13.77
CA ASP A 22 -0.86 21.09 -13.21
C ASP A 22 -0.43 20.39 -11.91
N TYR A 23 -0.93 19.17 -11.67
CA TYR A 23 -0.55 18.37 -10.50
C TYR A 23 0.92 17.96 -10.55
N ARG A 24 1.61 18.19 -9.44
CA ARG A 24 3.05 17.96 -9.36
C ARG A 24 3.33 16.58 -8.76
N ALA A 25 3.82 15.65 -9.56
CA ALA A 25 4.23 14.33 -9.10
C ALA A 25 5.57 13.93 -9.73
N PRO A 26 6.44 13.19 -9.01
CA PRO A 26 7.63 12.62 -9.62
C PRO A 26 7.25 11.49 -10.59
N ASP A 27 8.20 11.07 -11.41
CA ASP A 27 8.07 9.78 -12.09
C ASP A 27 8.09 8.66 -11.04
N VAL A 28 7.04 7.84 -11.04
CA VAL A 28 6.87 6.72 -10.11
C VAL A 28 8.01 5.70 -10.28
N GLY A 29 8.57 5.55 -11.49
CA GLY A 29 9.71 4.67 -11.76
C GLY A 29 11.01 5.12 -11.09
N GLU A 30 11.13 6.37 -10.69
CA GLU A 30 12.30 6.92 -9.98
C GLU A 30 12.20 6.74 -8.46
N LEU A 31 11.03 6.36 -7.94
CA LEU A 31 10.83 6.16 -6.51
C LEU A 31 11.23 4.73 -6.10
N PRO A 32 12.24 4.54 -5.22
CA PRO A 32 12.76 3.22 -4.89
C PRO A 32 11.76 2.32 -4.16
N PHE A 33 10.68 2.89 -3.61
CA PHE A 33 9.65 2.18 -2.85
C PHE A 33 8.30 2.05 -3.57
N ALA A 34 8.13 2.65 -4.76
CA ALA A 34 6.81 2.71 -5.40
C ALA A 34 6.25 1.34 -5.83
N HIS A 35 7.11 0.33 -5.94
CA HIS A 35 6.71 -1.05 -6.21
C HIS A 35 6.15 -1.77 -4.97
N LEU A 36 6.36 -1.22 -3.76
CA LEU A 36 5.88 -1.79 -2.51
C LEU A 36 4.41 -1.43 -2.27
N PRO A 37 3.64 -2.29 -1.57
CA PRO A 37 2.25 -2.02 -1.25
C PRO A 37 2.11 -0.86 -0.25
N ASP A 38 0.99 -0.13 -0.34
CA ASP A 38 0.58 0.83 0.68
C ASP A 38 -0.01 0.08 1.89
N LEU A 39 0.75 0.06 2.98
CA LEU A 39 0.35 -0.60 4.23
C LEU A 39 -0.82 0.13 4.93
N ALA A 40 -1.08 1.39 4.59
CA ALA A 40 -2.19 2.19 5.13
C ALA A 40 -3.48 2.06 4.29
N ASP A 41 -3.47 1.31 3.19
CA ASP A 41 -4.61 1.21 2.26
C ASP A 41 -5.89 0.78 2.98
N ARG A 42 -6.97 1.53 2.75
CA ARG A 42 -8.29 1.25 3.33
C ARG A 42 -8.79 -0.17 3.04
N ARG A 43 -8.45 -0.76 1.88
CA ARG A 43 -8.80 -2.14 1.47
C ARG A 43 -8.15 -3.20 2.36
N LEU A 44 -7.04 -2.86 3.01
CA LEU A 44 -6.36 -3.71 3.99
C LEU A 44 -6.86 -3.48 5.42
N GLY A 45 -7.85 -2.60 5.63
CA GLY A 45 -8.34 -2.23 6.95
C GLY A 45 -7.62 -1.04 7.59
N GLY A 46 -6.75 -0.34 6.83
CA GLY A 46 -6.15 0.91 7.26
C GLY A 46 -7.21 1.93 7.68
N SER A 47 -6.95 2.66 8.75
CA SER A 47 -7.95 3.53 9.39
C SER A 47 -7.29 4.68 10.12
N VAL A 48 -7.97 5.82 10.18
CA VAL A 48 -7.54 6.95 11.00
C VAL A 48 -8.29 6.91 12.32
N THR A 49 -7.58 6.66 13.42
CA THR A 49 -8.17 6.35 14.73
C THR A 49 -8.38 7.61 15.57
N ALA A 50 -7.53 8.62 15.43
CA ALA A 50 -7.63 9.91 16.12
C ALA A 50 -7.18 11.06 15.21
N ALA A 51 -7.75 12.25 15.40
CA ALA A 51 -7.26 13.49 14.82
C ALA A 51 -7.51 14.65 15.80
N SER A 52 -6.67 15.69 15.76
CA SER A 52 -6.82 16.88 16.61
C SER A 52 -7.98 17.76 16.18
N ASP A 53 -8.25 17.83 14.88
CA ASP A 53 -9.34 18.58 14.27
C ASP A 53 -9.70 17.97 12.92
N GLU A 54 -10.95 18.18 12.48
CA GLU A 54 -11.49 17.70 11.19
C GLU A 54 -12.57 18.65 10.68
N PHE A 55 -12.41 19.95 10.92
CA PHE A 55 -13.54 20.85 10.72
C PHE A 55 -14.01 20.90 9.27
N PHE A 56 -13.10 21.05 8.31
CA PHE A 56 -13.48 21.25 6.91
C PHE A 56 -13.66 19.94 6.14
N ALA A 57 -12.82 18.93 6.42
CA ALA A 57 -12.88 17.65 5.74
C ALA A 57 -12.44 16.47 6.63
N GLU A 58 -13.11 15.33 6.43
CA GLU A 58 -12.99 14.11 7.24
C GLU A 58 -11.62 13.45 7.11
N ARG A 59 -11.01 13.09 8.24
CA ARG A 59 -9.69 12.46 8.31
C ARG A 59 -9.64 11.11 7.59
N GLU A 60 -10.76 10.38 7.52
CA GLU A 60 -10.85 9.07 6.88
C GLU A 60 -10.47 9.12 5.39
N ASN A 61 -10.55 10.30 4.76
CA ASN A 61 -10.10 10.51 3.39
C ASN A 61 -8.60 10.23 3.20
N LEU A 62 -7.76 10.40 4.24
CA LEU A 62 -6.31 10.18 4.15
C LEU A 62 -5.94 8.79 3.61
N VAL A 63 -6.70 7.75 3.98
CA VAL A 63 -6.36 6.35 3.68
C VAL A 63 -7.18 5.76 2.54
N ARG A 64 -8.10 6.53 1.93
CA ARG A 64 -8.90 6.05 0.80
C ARG A 64 -8.01 5.65 -0.36
N THR A 65 -8.32 4.55 -1.03
CA THR A 65 -7.50 3.99 -2.13
C THR A 65 -7.48 4.92 -3.34
N GLU A 66 -8.63 5.51 -3.68
CA GLU A 66 -8.78 6.33 -4.88
C GLU A 66 -8.03 7.66 -4.76
N ARG A 67 -7.64 8.22 -5.91
CA ARG A 67 -7.12 9.59 -5.98
C ARG A 67 -8.18 10.58 -5.50
N ALA A 68 -7.75 11.69 -4.93
CA ALA A 68 -8.66 12.72 -4.45
C ALA A 68 -9.48 13.34 -5.59
N HIS A 69 -10.79 13.41 -5.40
CA HIS A 69 -11.70 14.06 -6.33
C HIS A 69 -11.85 15.56 -6.00
N PHE A 70 -12.00 16.39 -7.02
CA PHE A 70 -12.29 17.82 -6.84
C PHE A 70 -13.38 18.27 -7.79
N ASP A 71 -14.52 18.63 -7.21
CA ASP A 71 -15.58 19.31 -7.92
C ASP A 71 -15.52 20.80 -7.58
N PRO A 72 -15.21 21.70 -8.54
CA PRO A 72 -15.10 23.14 -8.31
C PRO A 72 -16.44 23.81 -7.97
N THR A 73 -17.58 23.17 -8.20
CA THR A 73 -18.92 23.72 -7.98
C THR A 73 -19.53 23.35 -6.63
N THR A 74 -19.04 22.28 -5.99
CA THR A 74 -19.60 21.80 -4.72
C THR A 74 -19.10 22.61 -3.52
N PHE A 75 -20.04 23.15 -2.73
CA PHE A 75 -19.82 23.84 -1.46
C PHE A 75 -20.81 23.35 -0.42
N GLY A 76 -20.33 23.17 0.82
CA GLY A 76 -21.15 22.88 1.99
C GLY A 76 -21.22 24.08 2.94
N HIS A 77 -21.87 23.89 4.10
CA HIS A 77 -22.01 24.95 5.11
C HIS A 77 -20.69 25.42 5.73
N LYS A 78 -19.62 24.62 5.59
CA LYS A 78 -18.28 24.96 6.09
C LYS A 78 -17.36 25.53 5.00
N GLY A 79 -17.83 25.65 3.76
CA GLY A 79 -17.02 26.12 2.63
C GLY A 79 -16.87 25.08 1.53
N LYS A 80 -15.71 25.10 0.86
CA LYS A 80 -15.41 24.17 -0.24
C LYS A 80 -15.38 22.74 0.29
N VAL A 81 -16.07 21.81 -0.37
CA VAL A 81 -15.94 20.38 -0.04
C VAL A 81 -14.65 19.87 -0.66
N MET A 82 -13.78 19.32 0.18
CA MET A 82 -12.47 18.79 -0.20
C MET A 82 -12.42 17.29 0.05
N ASP A 83 -11.84 16.53 -0.89
CA ASP A 83 -11.57 15.11 -0.71
C ASP A 83 -10.18 14.92 -0.07
N GLY A 84 -10.14 15.11 1.24
CA GLY A 84 -8.93 15.03 2.06
C GLY A 84 -9.27 15.24 3.53
N TRP A 85 -8.23 15.36 4.36
CA TRP A 85 -8.33 15.83 5.73
C TRP A 85 -7.98 17.32 5.76
N GLU A 86 -8.83 18.17 6.34
CA GLU A 86 -8.57 19.61 6.43
C GLU A 86 -9.05 20.19 7.77
N THR A 87 -8.16 20.92 8.44
CA THR A 87 -8.38 21.48 9.78
C THR A 87 -8.65 22.98 9.77
N ARG A 88 -9.19 23.50 10.87
CA ARG A 88 -9.37 24.95 11.04
C ARG A 88 -8.02 25.67 10.99
N ARG A 89 -8.05 26.88 10.43
CA ARG A 89 -6.94 27.82 10.53
C ARG A 89 -6.60 28.08 11.99
N ARG A 90 -5.36 27.81 12.38
CA ARG A 90 -4.85 28.15 13.69
C ARG A 90 -4.50 29.63 13.76
N ARG A 91 -4.68 30.18 14.95
CA ARG A 91 -4.42 31.57 15.28
C ARG A 91 -3.60 31.58 16.55
N GLY A 92 -2.72 32.56 16.66
CA GLY A 92 -2.02 32.78 17.91
C GLY A 92 -2.98 33.28 19.01
N PRO A 93 -2.52 33.27 20.28
CA PRO A 93 -3.39 33.39 21.45
C PRO A 93 -3.90 34.83 21.70
N ALA A 94 -3.30 35.85 21.07
CA ALA A 94 -3.60 37.25 21.34
C ALA A 94 -3.50 38.12 20.07
N PRO A 95 -4.13 39.33 20.03
CA PRO A 95 -4.08 40.21 18.86
C PRO A 95 -2.68 40.67 18.45
N ASP A 96 -1.78 40.87 19.41
CA ASP A 96 -0.38 41.26 19.23
C ASP A 96 0.54 40.04 18.96
N ALA A 97 0.04 38.83 19.17
CA ALA A 97 0.66 37.55 18.83
C ALA A 97 -0.29 36.70 17.98
N ALA A 98 -0.72 37.25 16.83
CA ALA A 98 -1.80 36.67 16.01
C ALA A 98 -1.40 35.40 15.24
N LEU A 99 -0.09 35.12 15.10
CA LEU A 99 0.41 33.94 14.40
C LEU A 99 0.54 32.75 15.37
N PRO A 100 0.28 31.51 14.91
CA PRO A 100 0.56 30.31 15.69
C PRO A 100 2.03 30.24 16.13
N ALA A 101 2.29 29.56 17.25
CA ALA A 101 3.66 29.26 17.67
C ALA A 101 4.33 28.34 16.65
N ALA A 102 5.67 28.34 16.63
CA ALA A 102 6.43 27.57 15.64
C ALA A 102 6.12 26.06 15.65
N ASP A 103 5.79 25.52 16.83
CA ASP A 103 5.50 24.09 17.04
C ASP A 103 4.01 23.78 17.12
N ASP A 104 3.12 24.78 16.94
CA ASP A 104 1.69 24.51 16.81
C ASP A 104 1.46 23.65 15.57
N HIS A 105 0.66 22.59 15.72
CA HIS A 105 0.33 21.68 14.63
C HIS A 105 -1.00 20.96 14.89
N ASP A 106 -1.65 20.55 13.80
CA ASP A 106 -2.67 19.51 13.82
C ASP A 106 -2.04 18.14 13.58
N TRP A 107 -2.68 17.09 14.08
CA TRP A 107 -2.21 15.72 13.92
C TRP A 107 -3.35 14.74 13.64
N ALA A 108 -3.01 13.65 12.95
CA ALA A 108 -3.86 12.50 12.74
C ALA A 108 -3.07 11.21 13.00
N VAL A 109 -3.69 10.24 13.68
CA VAL A 109 -3.13 8.91 13.93
C VAL A 109 -3.77 7.91 12.98
N VAL A 110 -2.94 7.26 12.18
CA VAL A 110 -3.33 6.25 11.20
C VAL A 110 -2.88 4.89 11.68
N ARG A 111 -3.81 3.96 11.87
CA ARG A 111 -3.53 2.53 12.02
C ARG A 111 -3.34 1.90 10.64
N LEU A 112 -2.21 1.24 10.44
CA LEU A 112 -1.93 0.50 9.21
C LEU A 112 -2.89 -0.69 9.09
N GLY A 113 -3.28 -1.01 7.85
CA GLY A 113 -4.04 -2.22 7.56
C GLY A 113 -3.19 -3.48 7.72
N VAL A 114 -1.91 -3.39 7.34
CA VAL A 114 -0.93 -4.45 7.54
C VAL A 114 0.29 -3.89 8.27
N PRO A 115 0.64 -4.40 9.47
CA PRO A 115 1.88 -4.04 10.14
C PRO A 115 3.10 -4.38 9.29
N GLY A 116 4.12 -3.53 9.32
CA GLY A 116 5.28 -3.71 8.46
C GLY A 116 6.38 -2.70 8.68
N VAL A 117 7.39 -2.75 7.82
CA VAL A 117 8.48 -1.77 7.79
C VAL A 117 8.20 -0.77 6.68
N VAL A 118 8.08 0.51 7.03
CA VAL A 118 7.83 1.58 6.07
C VAL A 118 9.13 1.93 5.34
N ARG A 119 9.08 1.92 4.01
CA ARG A 119 10.20 2.24 3.11
C ARG A 119 10.00 3.56 2.37
N GLY A 120 8.77 4.02 2.27
CA GLY A 120 8.47 5.33 1.70
C GLY A 120 7.12 5.86 2.10
N LEU A 121 7.00 7.17 2.08
CA LEU A 121 5.80 7.92 2.39
C LEU A 121 5.40 8.76 1.17
N VAL A 122 4.09 8.86 0.92
CA VAL A 122 3.52 9.87 0.04
C VAL A 122 2.52 10.71 0.83
N VAL A 123 2.82 11.99 0.99
CA VAL A 123 1.92 12.99 1.52
C VAL A 123 1.34 13.76 0.34
N ASP A 124 0.18 13.32 -0.12
CA ASP A 124 -0.49 13.90 -1.28
C ASP A 124 -1.33 15.11 -0.85
N THR A 125 -1.02 16.27 -1.41
CA THR A 125 -1.75 17.53 -1.18
C THR A 125 -2.62 17.88 -2.39
N ALA A 126 -3.03 16.89 -3.19
CA ALA A 126 -3.95 17.07 -4.31
C ALA A 126 -5.11 18.01 -3.94
N HIS A 127 -5.40 18.93 -4.84
CA HIS A 127 -6.38 20.03 -4.72
C HIS A 127 -6.21 21.04 -3.59
N PHE A 128 -5.35 20.79 -2.59
CA PHE A 128 -4.91 21.79 -1.60
C PHE A 128 -3.85 22.70 -2.21
N ARG A 129 -4.30 23.64 -3.04
CA ARG A 129 -3.43 24.52 -3.85
C ARG A 129 -2.85 25.69 -3.06
N GLY A 130 -3.66 26.25 -2.17
CA GLY A 130 -3.40 27.46 -1.35
C GLY A 130 -3.33 27.18 0.16
N ASN A 131 -3.95 26.07 0.57
CA ASN A 131 -4.29 25.70 1.94
C ASN A 131 -3.70 24.35 2.36
N HIS A 132 -2.66 23.88 1.65
CA HIS A 132 -1.83 22.78 2.13
C HIS A 132 -1.02 23.23 3.35
N PRO A 133 -0.59 22.32 4.23
CA PRO A 133 0.30 22.68 5.33
C PRO A 133 1.66 23.12 4.81
N ALA A 134 2.32 24.06 5.50
CA ALA A 134 3.64 24.54 5.09
C ALA A 134 4.72 23.46 5.26
N ALA A 135 4.55 22.60 6.26
CA ALA A 135 5.43 21.46 6.52
C ALA A 135 4.64 20.32 7.17
N VAL A 136 5.17 19.11 7.05
CA VAL A 136 4.65 17.91 7.70
C VAL A 136 5.75 17.14 8.42
N ARG A 137 5.36 16.36 9.42
CA ARG A 137 6.22 15.38 10.12
C ARG A 137 5.46 14.07 10.17
N VAL A 138 6.18 12.96 10.02
CA VAL A 138 5.58 11.63 10.18
C VAL A 138 6.39 10.82 11.18
N GLU A 139 5.69 10.31 12.18
CA GLU A 139 6.24 9.40 13.18
C GLU A 139 5.51 8.06 13.09
N ALA A 140 6.10 7.00 13.64
CA ALA A 140 5.53 5.67 13.67
C ALA A 140 5.73 4.99 15.01
N THR A 141 4.85 4.05 15.35
CA THR A 141 4.96 3.24 16.56
C THR A 141 4.42 1.83 16.35
N ALA A 142 4.91 0.88 17.17
CA ALA A 142 4.33 -0.43 17.36
C ALA A 142 3.44 -0.38 18.62
N ALA A 143 2.13 -0.56 18.46
CA ALA A 143 1.21 -0.55 19.57
C ALA A 143 0.19 -1.67 19.35
N GLU A 144 0.32 -2.75 20.12
CA GLU A 144 -0.54 -3.93 19.98
C GLU A 144 -1.99 -3.65 20.36
N ASN A 145 -2.21 -2.73 21.32
CA ASN A 145 -3.54 -2.42 21.88
C ASN A 145 -3.80 -0.92 22.08
N ALA A 146 -2.97 -0.02 21.55
CA ALA A 146 -3.20 1.41 21.72
C ALA A 146 -4.25 1.90 20.70
N GLU A 147 -5.40 2.31 21.20
CA GLU A 147 -6.36 3.10 20.43
C GLU A 147 -6.03 4.59 20.56
N GLY A 148 -6.00 5.30 19.43
CA GLY A 148 -5.83 6.75 19.38
C GLY A 148 -4.43 7.26 19.72
N ALA A 149 -4.35 8.42 20.38
CA ALA A 149 -3.11 9.17 20.61
C ALA A 149 -2.31 8.73 21.85
N GLY A 150 -2.75 7.69 22.57
CA GLY A 150 -2.16 7.26 23.84
C GLY A 150 -0.83 6.50 23.73
N ALA A 151 -0.36 6.19 22.51
CA ALA A 151 0.95 5.58 22.32
C ALA A 151 2.07 6.57 22.63
N THR A 152 3.13 6.13 23.30
CA THR A 152 4.22 6.99 23.78
C THR A 152 5.52 6.84 23.00
N ASP A 153 5.73 5.70 22.32
CA ASP A 153 7.04 5.31 21.79
C ASP A 153 7.15 5.61 20.29
N TRP A 154 6.90 6.86 19.93
CA TRP A 154 6.94 7.33 18.54
C TRP A 154 8.39 7.49 18.05
N VAL A 155 8.70 6.83 16.94
CA VAL A 155 9.96 6.98 16.20
C VAL A 155 9.72 7.85 14.97
N GLU A 156 10.60 8.81 14.72
CA GLU A 156 10.49 9.68 13.55
C GLU A 156 10.83 8.93 12.26
N LEU A 157 9.90 8.93 11.29
CA LEU A 157 10.13 8.43 9.93
C LEU A 157 10.46 9.57 8.95
N LEU A 158 9.83 10.73 9.15
CA LEU A 158 10.04 11.93 8.37
C LEU A 158 10.14 13.13 9.34
N PRO A 159 11.31 13.79 9.45
CA PRO A 159 11.42 15.03 10.22
C PRO A 159 10.49 16.10 9.67
N ARG A 160 10.28 17.18 10.42
CA ARG A 160 9.49 18.33 9.94
C ARG A 160 10.06 18.85 8.62
N THR A 161 9.34 18.61 7.54
CA THR A 161 9.80 18.82 6.17
C THR A 161 8.78 19.69 5.40
N PRO A 162 9.22 20.75 4.72
CA PRO A 162 8.36 21.54 3.85
C PRO A 162 7.72 20.69 2.75
N VAL A 163 6.48 21.01 2.38
CA VAL A 163 5.76 20.33 1.30
C VAL A 163 5.20 21.34 0.29
N GLY A 164 4.86 20.86 -0.90
CA GLY A 164 4.19 21.66 -1.92
C GLY A 164 2.69 21.39 -1.93
N GLY A 165 1.90 22.40 -2.30
CA GLY A 165 0.47 22.27 -2.55
C GLY A 165 0.16 21.61 -3.89
N HIS A 166 -0.95 20.89 -4.01
CA HIS A 166 -1.32 20.18 -5.24
C HIS A 166 -0.19 19.28 -5.78
N ALA A 167 0.41 18.50 -4.89
CA ALA A 167 1.58 17.68 -5.21
C ALA A 167 1.59 16.32 -4.50
N ALA A 168 2.15 15.31 -5.15
CA ALA A 168 2.59 14.07 -4.49
C ALA A 168 3.96 14.33 -3.83
N ASN A 169 3.96 14.63 -2.54
CA ASN A 169 5.20 14.80 -1.78
C ASN A 169 5.72 13.42 -1.35
N CYS A 170 6.74 12.92 -2.02
CA CYS A 170 7.27 11.56 -1.85
C CYS A 170 8.59 11.58 -1.09
N PHE A 171 8.71 10.70 -0.08
CA PHE A 171 9.88 10.62 0.80
C PHE A 171 10.31 9.17 0.99
N ALA A 172 11.56 8.84 0.67
CA ALA A 172 12.18 7.59 1.08
C ALA A 172 12.39 7.60 2.61
N VAL A 173 12.09 6.49 3.26
CA VAL A 173 12.31 6.31 4.70
C VAL A 173 13.54 5.43 4.88
N ASP A 174 14.64 6.07 5.29
CA ASP A 174 15.93 5.41 5.49
C ASP A 174 16.21 5.24 7.00
N GLY A 175 16.87 4.14 7.39
CA GLY A 175 17.42 3.98 8.74
C GLY A 175 16.44 3.55 9.84
N VAL A 176 15.16 3.34 9.53
CA VAL A 176 14.17 2.81 10.48
C VAL A 176 13.81 1.37 10.12
N GLU A 177 14.56 0.42 10.68
CA GLU A 177 14.31 -1.03 10.54
C GLU A 177 13.44 -1.55 11.69
N ARG A 178 12.19 -1.07 11.77
CA ARG A 178 11.23 -1.49 12.80
C ARG A 178 9.88 -1.85 12.22
N ARG A 179 9.26 -2.88 12.77
CA ARG A 179 7.85 -3.20 12.52
C ARG A 179 7.00 -2.16 13.22
N VAL A 180 6.16 -1.47 12.46
CA VAL A 180 5.22 -0.47 12.98
C VAL A 180 3.79 -0.85 12.65
N THR A 181 2.87 -0.31 13.42
CA THR A 181 1.42 -0.57 13.35
C THR A 181 0.61 0.71 13.16
N HIS A 182 1.19 1.84 13.56
CA HIS A 182 0.54 3.14 13.52
C HIS A 182 1.52 4.19 13.01
N LEU A 183 0.98 5.19 12.33
CA LEU A 183 1.64 6.43 11.93
C LEU A 183 0.96 7.62 12.59
N ARG A 184 1.72 8.68 12.87
CA ARG A 184 1.20 10.00 13.22
C ARG A 184 1.66 10.98 12.16
N LEU A 185 0.71 11.55 11.44
CA LEU A 185 0.94 12.68 10.54
C LEU A 185 0.68 13.96 11.32
N SER A 186 1.68 14.83 11.41
CA SER A 186 1.54 16.18 11.95
C SER A 186 1.68 17.20 10.83
N GLN A 187 0.76 18.17 10.76
CA GLN A 187 0.74 19.24 9.77
C GLN A 187 0.93 20.60 10.43
N TYR A 188 1.86 21.41 9.91
CA TYR A 188 2.32 22.63 10.57
C TYR A 188 1.91 23.91 9.80
N PRO A 189 1.22 24.87 10.47
CA PRO A 189 0.47 24.70 11.72
C PRO A 189 -0.87 23.98 11.51
N ASP A 190 -1.46 24.13 10.32
CA ASP A 190 -2.75 23.59 9.90
C ASP A 190 -2.76 23.51 8.37
N GLY A 191 -3.88 23.08 7.79
CA GLY A 191 -4.07 22.99 6.35
C GLY A 191 -4.82 21.72 5.97
N GLY A 192 -4.62 21.27 4.73
CA GLY A 192 -5.19 20.03 4.27
C GLY A 192 -4.24 19.12 3.49
N VAL A 193 -4.46 17.82 3.67
CA VAL A 193 -3.74 16.71 3.05
C VAL A 193 -4.79 15.77 2.46
N ALA A 194 -4.64 15.45 1.17
CA ALA A 194 -5.59 14.64 0.43
C ALA A 194 -5.45 13.16 0.77
N ARG A 195 -4.23 12.62 0.74
CA ARG A 195 -3.92 11.22 1.03
C ARG A 195 -2.60 11.09 1.78
N LEU A 196 -2.51 10.04 2.60
CA LEU A 196 -1.28 9.51 3.13
C LEU A 196 -1.10 8.07 2.60
N ARG A 197 0.05 7.79 1.99
CA ARG A 197 0.46 6.43 1.61
C ARG A 197 1.70 6.04 2.38
N ALA A 198 1.76 4.80 2.85
CA ALA A 198 2.88 4.22 3.57
C ALA A 198 3.35 2.95 2.84
N HIS A 199 4.25 3.13 1.89
CA HIS A 199 4.80 2.04 1.10
C HIS A 199 5.81 1.26 1.92
N GLY A 200 5.65 -0.06 2.01
CA GLY A 200 6.48 -0.86 2.89
C GLY A 200 6.40 -2.36 2.71
N GLU A 201 7.20 -3.06 3.51
CA GLU A 201 7.24 -4.51 3.54
C GLU A 201 6.34 -5.03 4.67
N PRO A 202 5.37 -5.92 4.38
CA PRO A 202 4.51 -6.49 5.41
C PRO A 202 5.31 -7.40 6.36
N VAL A 203 4.97 -7.37 7.65
CA VAL A 203 5.56 -8.22 8.68
C VAL A 203 4.44 -8.83 9.53
N ALA A 204 4.09 -10.06 9.17
CA ALA A 204 3.03 -10.82 9.84
C ALA A 204 3.43 -11.22 11.26
N ASP A 205 2.40 -11.39 12.10
CA ASP A 205 2.54 -11.97 13.44
C ASP A 205 2.73 -13.50 13.34
N PRO A 206 3.88 -14.05 13.77
CA PRO A 206 4.12 -15.49 13.77
C PRO A 206 3.11 -16.30 14.59
N ALA A 207 2.61 -15.74 15.71
CA ALA A 207 1.64 -16.42 16.57
C ALA A 207 0.28 -16.56 15.86
N TRP A 208 -0.14 -15.51 15.15
CA TRP A 208 -1.34 -15.54 14.30
C TRP A 208 -1.22 -16.59 13.20
N LEU A 209 -0.12 -16.61 12.45
CA LEU A 209 0.08 -17.61 11.38
C LEU A 209 0.12 -19.05 11.91
N ALA A 210 0.73 -19.27 13.08
CA ALA A 210 0.75 -20.57 13.74
C ALA A 210 -0.66 -21.01 14.15
N ALA A 211 -1.49 -20.10 14.65
CA ALA A 211 -2.87 -20.37 15.04
C ALA A 211 -3.76 -20.73 13.84
N LEU A 212 -3.56 -20.09 12.68
CA LEU A 212 -4.27 -20.45 11.45
C LEU A 212 -3.89 -21.86 10.96
N GLY A 213 -2.61 -22.22 11.05
CA GLY A 213 -2.07 -23.51 10.61
C GLY A 213 -2.04 -23.65 9.08
N THR A 214 -3.20 -23.61 8.42
CA THR A 214 -3.34 -23.52 6.96
C THR A 214 -3.87 -22.15 6.56
N PHE A 215 -3.17 -21.46 5.68
CA PHE A 215 -3.51 -20.10 5.24
C PHE A 215 -2.98 -19.81 3.84
N ASP A 216 -3.37 -18.67 3.26
CA ASP A 216 -2.84 -18.19 1.98
C ASP A 216 -1.42 -17.64 2.16
N LEU A 217 -0.42 -18.40 1.71
CA LEU A 217 1.01 -18.06 1.81
C LEU A 217 1.39 -16.86 0.93
N ALA A 218 0.59 -16.51 -0.08
CA ALA A 218 0.83 -15.36 -0.94
C ALA A 218 0.19 -14.07 -0.42
N ALA A 219 -0.76 -14.16 0.53
CA ALA A 219 -1.54 -13.01 0.95
C ALA A 219 -0.67 -11.91 1.55
N LEU A 220 -0.96 -10.67 1.16
CA LEU A 220 -0.27 -9.48 1.66
C LEU A 220 -0.39 -9.37 3.19
N GLU A 221 -1.58 -9.65 3.74
CA GLU A 221 -1.84 -9.64 5.19
C GLU A 221 -1.05 -10.71 5.97
N HIS A 222 -0.54 -11.74 5.29
CA HIS A 222 0.29 -12.78 5.87
C HIS A 222 1.78 -12.58 5.60
N GLY A 223 2.20 -11.46 4.99
CA GLY A 223 3.60 -11.17 4.69
C GLY A 223 4.05 -11.52 3.27
N GLY A 224 3.14 -11.96 2.40
CA GLY A 224 3.42 -12.13 0.98
C GLY A 224 3.67 -10.81 0.27
N LEU A 225 4.48 -10.82 -0.79
CA LEU A 225 4.86 -9.63 -1.54
C LEU A 225 4.93 -9.91 -3.03
N ALA A 226 4.37 -9.02 -3.85
CA ALA A 226 4.62 -9.01 -5.29
C ALA A 226 5.98 -8.35 -5.55
N GLU A 227 6.96 -9.14 -5.99
CA GLU A 227 8.33 -8.66 -6.17
C GLU A 227 8.56 -8.11 -7.57
N ASP A 228 7.98 -8.78 -8.57
CA ASP A 228 8.17 -8.36 -9.96
C ASP A 228 7.03 -8.85 -10.87
N ALA A 229 6.88 -8.18 -12.00
CA ALA A 229 5.90 -8.52 -13.03
C ALA A 229 6.43 -8.10 -14.40
N SER A 230 6.00 -8.82 -15.44
CA SER A 230 6.33 -8.48 -16.83
C SER A 230 5.74 -7.15 -17.29
N ASP A 231 4.59 -6.76 -16.73
CA ASP A 231 3.83 -5.58 -17.12
C ASP A 231 3.07 -4.99 -15.92
N ARG A 232 2.96 -3.66 -15.91
CA ARG A 232 2.29 -2.87 -14.86
C ARG A 232 1.40 -1.79 -15.46
N PHE A 233 0.87 -2.01 -16.66
CA PHE A 233 0.26 -0.96 -17.48
C PHE A 233 -1.07 -0.44 -16.91
N TYR A 234 -2.04 -1.33 -16.65
CA TYR A 234 -3.39 -0.89 -16.24
C TYR A 234 -3.59 -0.88 -14.72
N SER A 235 -3.05 -1.87 -14.01
CA SER A 235 -3.19 -1.92 -12.56
C SER A 235 -2.00 -2.61 -11.87
N PRO A 236 -1.74 -2.30 -10.58
CA PRO A 236 -0.60 -2.85 -9.84
C PRO A 236 -0.64 -4.37 -9.64
N PRO A 237 0.48 -5.09 -9.79
CA PRO A 237 0.55 -6.53 -9.53
C PRO A 237 0.22 -6.95 -8.09
N ALA A 238 0.51 -6.07 -7.11
CA ALA A 238 0.22 -6.31 -5.70
C ALA A 238 -1.28 -6.54 -5.41
N HIS A 239 -2.17 -6.05 -6.27
CA HIS A 239 -3.62 -6.25 -6.16
C HIS A 239 -4.04 -7.73 -6.16
N VAL A 240 -3.26 -8.60 -6.79
CA VAL A 240 -3.53 -10.05 -6.87
C VAL A 240 -3.51 -10.72 -5.49
N ILE A 241 -2.78 -10.15 -4.53
CA ILE A 241 -2.59 -10.72 -3.19
C ILE A 241 -3.33 -9.94 -2.08
N HIS A 242 -4.16 -8.94 -2.43
CA HIS A 242 -5.04 -8.26 -1.47
C HIS A 242 -6.11 -9.20 -0.90
N PRO A 243 -6.71 -8.91 0.27
CA PRO A 243 -7.79 -9.71 0.84
C PRO A 243 -9.08 -9.66 -0.02
N GLY A 244 -9.99 -10.59 0.28
CA GLY A 244 -11.32 -10.65 -0.35
C GLY A 244 -11.29 -10.98 -1.84
N ARG A 245 -12.42 -10.70 -2.51
CA ARG A 245 -12.56 -10.78 -3.97
C ARG A 245 -12.51 -9.38 -4.56
N SER A 246 -12.05 -9.31 -5.81
CA SER A 246 -12.17 -8.10 -6.62
C SER A 246 -13.65 -7.76 -6.83
N ARG A 247 -14.01 -6.49 -6.66
CA ARG A 247 -15.33 -5.93 -6.95
C ARG A 247 -15.42 -5.36 -8.37
N GLU A 248 -14.29 -4.91 -8.88
CA GLU A 248 -14.12 -4.30 -10.19
C GLU A 248 -12.73 -4.63 -10.77
N MET A 249 -12.57 -4.53 -12.09
CA MET A 249 -11.34 -4.92 -12.78
C MET A 249 -10.08 -4.20 -12.27
N HIS A 250 -10.18 -2.91 -11.91
CA HIS A 250 -9.02 -2.15 -11.44
C HIS A 250 -8.50 -2.60 -10.06
N GLU A 251 -9.27 -3.42 -9.34
CA GLU A 251 -8.84 -4.04 -8.10
C GLU A 251 -8.02 -5.33 -8.29
N GLY A 252 -7.80 -5.79 -9.53
CA GLY A 252 -6.89 -6.90 -9.87
C GLY A 252 -5.59 -6.40 -10.52
N TRP A 253 -4.83 -7.30 -11.14
CA TRP A 253 -3.69 -7.00 -12.02
C TRP A 253 -4.10 -7.23 -13.47
N GLU A 254 -3.96 -6.19 -14.31
CA GLU A 254 -4.25 -6.24 -15.73
C GLU A 254 -3.05 -5.76 -16.55
N THR A 255 -2.71 -6.52 -17.57
CA THR A 255 -1.61 -6.23 -18.48
C THR A 255 -2.07 -5.65 -19.82
N ARG A 256 -1.14 -5.01 -20.53
CA ARG A 256 -1.33 -4.63 -21.93
C ARG A 256 -1.59 -5.86 -22.82
N ARG A 257 -2.42 -5.67 -23.84
CA ARG A 257 -2.62 -6.68 -24.90
C ARG A 257 -1.31 -6.97 -25.62
N ARG A 258 -0.94 -8.25 -25.74
CA ARG A 258 0.24 -8.68 -26.48
C ARG A 258 -0.12 -9.12 -27.89
N ARG A 259 0.90 -9.07 -28.75
CA ARG A 259 0.86 -9.49 -30.17
C ARG A 259 2.10 -10.30 -30.56
N ASP A 260 3.01 -10.50 -29.62
CA ASP A 260 4.18 -11.35 -29.78
C ASP A 260 3.86 -12.79 -29.33
N ALA A 261 4.84 -13.69 -29.40
CA ALA A 261 4.70 -15.08 -28.98
C ALA A 261 4.95 -15.31 -27.47
N GLY A 262 5.03 -14.23 -26.68
CA GLY A 262 5.35 -14.30 -25.26
C GLY A 262 4.14 -14.49 -24.35
N HIS A 263 4.37 -14.37 -23.04
CA HIS A 263 3.32 -14.39 -22.01
C HIS A 263 3.67 -13.46 -20.86
N ASP A 264 2.67 -13.00 -20.12
CA ASP A 264 2.87 -12.17 -18.93
C ASP A 264 3.05 -13.00 -17.68
N TRP A 265 3.79 -12.47 -16.70
CA TRP A 265 4.10 -13.19 -15.47
C TRP A 265 4.15 -12.26 -14.26
N LEU A 266 3.86 -12.83 -13.09
CA LEU A 266 3.91 -12.20 -11.77
C LEU A 266 4.73 -13.08 -10.82
N ARG A 267 5.77 -12.52 -10.20
CA ARG A 267 6.60 -13.16 -9.18
C ARG A 267 6.22 -12.67 -7.79
N LEU A 268 6.06 -13.62 -6.88
CA LEU A 268 5.66 -13.41 -5.51
C LEU A 268 6.68 -14.04 -4.58
N ARG A 269 7.01 -13.34 -3.50
CA ARG A 269 7.60 -13.93 -2.31
C ARG A 269 6.49 -14.31 -1.34
N LEU A 270 6.56 -15.52 -0.82
CA LEU A 270 5.62 -16.05 0.15
C LEU A 270 5.92 -15.51 1.55
N ALA A 271 4.95 -15.62 2.45
CA ALA A 271 5.08 -15.29 3.87
C ALA A 271 6.33 -15.90 4.53
N GLY A 272 6.71 -17.10 4.08
CA GLY A 272 7.93 -17.81 4.46
C GLY A 272 8.03 -19.10 3.65
N GLN A 273 9.04 -19.93 3.92
CA GLN A 273 9.12 -21.24 3.28
C GLN A 273 7.91 -22.09 3.70
N GLY A 274 7.15 -22.58 2.73
CA GLY A 274 5.90 -23.32 2.99
C GLY A 274 5.58 -24.36 1.94
N VAL A 275 4.68 -25.27 2.29
CA VAL A 275 4.13 -26.29 1.39
C VAL A 275 2.73 -25.86 0.96
N ILE A 276 2.55 -25.64 -0.35
CA ILE A 276 1.28 -25.22 -0.95
C ILE A 276 0.50 -26.47 -1.34
N ARG A 277 -0.76 -26.55 -0.90
CA ARG A 277 -1.65 -27.70 -1.12
C ARG A 277 -2.79 -27.40 -2.09
N ALA A 278 -3.25 -26.15 -2.14
CA ALA A 278 -4.31 -25.73 -3.04
C ALA A 278 -4.05 -24.32 -3.57
N VAL A 279 -4.52 -24.09 -4.79
CA VAL A 279 -4.40 -22.82 -5.49
C VAL A 279 -5.78 -22.33 -5.88
N GLU A 280 -6.05 -21.04 -5.67
CA GLU A 280 -7.18 -20.36 -6.30
C GLU A 280 -6.66 -19.31 -7.29
N ILE A 281 -7.08 -19.42 -8.55
CA ILE A 281 -6.87 -18.39 -9.57
C ILE A 281 -8.22 -17.76 -9.88
N ASP A 282 -8.39 -16.51 -9.49
CA ASP A 282 -9.63 -15.75 -9.67
C ASP A 282 -9.48 -14.81 -10.87
N THR A 283 -10.35 -14.95 -11.86
CA THR A 283 -10.50 -14.04 -13.01
C THR A 283 -11.76 -13.19 -12.91
N GLY A 284 -12.34 -13.07 -11.70
CA GLY A 284 -13.52 -12.27 -11.42
C GLY A 284 -13.43 -10.85 -11.97
N ASN A 285 -14.52 -10.36 -12.53
CA ASN A 285 -14.66 -9.09 -13.26
C ASN A 285 -13.96 -9.01 -14.63
N TYR A 286 -13.08 -9.95 -14.98
CA TYR A 286 -12.45 -10.01 -16.30
C TYR A 286 -13.28 -10.85 -17.28
N LYS A 287 -14.30 -10.23 -17.87
CA LYS A 287 -15.30 -10.91 -18.74
C LYS A 287 -14.82 -11.13 -20.17
N GLY A 288 -14.04 -10.19 -20.70
CA GLY A 288 -13.56 -10.21 -22.09
C GLY A 288 -12.04 -10.22 -22.25
N ASN A 289 -11.31 -10.07 -21.15
CA ASN A 289 -9.85 -9.93 -21.10
C ASN A 289 -9.22 -10.78 -19.99
N ALA A 290 -9.91 -11.82 -19.50
CA ALA A 290 -9.24 -12.85 -18.71
C ALA A 290 -8.23 -13.60 -19.61
N PRO A 291 -7.07 -14.03 -19.06
CA PRO A 291 -6.15 -14.89 -19.78
C PRO A 291 -6.83 -16.20 -20.17
N GLY A 292 -6.43 -16.78 -21.31
CA GLY A 292 -6.96 -18.07 -21.75
C GLY A 292 -6.43 -19.24 -20.90
N TRP A 293 -5.20 -19.09 -20.38
CA TRP A 293 -4.55 -20.11 -19.56
C TRP A 293 -3.64 -19.48 -18.52
N ALA A 294 -3.30 -20.27 -17.50
CA ALA A 294 -2.24 -19.95 -16.55
C ALA A 294 -1.36 -21.16 -16.25
N SER A 295 -0.12 -20.92 -15.84
CA SER A 295 0.75 -21.91 -15.20
C SER A 295 1.34 -21.33 -13.92
N LEU A 296 1.69 -22.21 -12.98
CA LEU A 296 2.27 -21.80 -11.69
C LEU A 296 3.61 -22.50 -11.51
N TRP A 297 4.62 -21.72 -11.14
CA TRP A 297 5.96 -22.19 -10.85
C TRP A 297 6.34 -21.85 -9.42
N LEU A 298 7.15 -22.70 -8.81
CA LEU A 298 7.64 -22.53 -7.46
C LEU A 298 9.16 -22.50 -7.45
N LEU A 299 9.72 -21.74 -6.51
CA LEU A 299 11.15 -21.70 -6.23
C LEU A 299 11.37 -21.79 -4.71
N ASP A 300 12.31 -22.63 -4.31
CA ASP A 300 12.82 -22.68 -2.94
C ASP A 300 14.21 -22.05 -2.87
N ALA A 301 14.26 -20.73 -2.76
CA ALA A 301 15.51 -19.96 -2.69
C ALA A 301 16.32 -20.24 -1.42
N ALA A 302 15.75 -20.89 -0.40
CA ALA A 302 16.50 -21.36 0.76
C ALA A 302 17.40 -22.57 0.43
N THR A 303 17.13 -23.26 -0.67
CA THR A 303 17.95 -24.36 -1.17
C THR A 303 18.95 -23.82 -2.20
N PRO A 304 20.28 -23.82 -1.92
CA PRO A 304 21.27 -23.30 -2.84
C PRO A 304 21.21 -23.95 -4.23
N GLY A 305 21.19 -23.13 -5.28
CA GLY A 305 21.13 -23.60 -6.67
C GLY A 305 19.77 -24.13 -7.12
N ALA A 306 18.71 -24.03 -6.30
CA ALA A 306 17.37 -24.41 -6.71
C ALA A 306 16.88 -23.55 -7.89
N GLY A 307 16.27 -24.21 -8.88
CA GLY A 307 15.60 -23.58 -10.01
C GLY A 307 14.09 -23.47 -9.83
N TRP A 308 13.46 -22.68 -10.69
CA TRP A 308 12.00 -22.67 -10.83
C TRP A 308 11.51 -24.03 -11.33
N ARG A 309 10.50 -24.59 -10.65
CA ARG A 309 9.88 -25.87 -11.01
C ARG A 309 8.37 -25.71 -11.23
N PRO A 310 7.76 -26.48 -12.13
CA PRO A 310 6.33 -26.38 -12.37
C PRO A 310 5.54 -26.95 -11.18
N ALA A 311 4.48 -26.25 -10.79
CA ALA A 311 3.49 -26.69 -9.79
C ALA A 311 2.09 -26.84 -10.40
N LEU A 312 1.73 -25.97 -11.36
CA LEU A 312 0.56 -26.15 -12.22
C LEU A 312 1.01 -26.05 -13.68
N SER A 313 0.64 -27.05 -14.47
CA SER A 313 0.81 -27.01 -15.93
C SER A 313 -0.13 -25.97 -16.55
N HIS A 314 0.04 -25.73 -17.86
CA HIS A 314 -0.77 -24.82 -18.66
C HIS A 314 -2.27 -25.15 -18.57
N THR A 315 -2.97 -24.48 -17.66
CA THR A 315 -4.34 -24.79 -17.22
C THR A 315 -5.31 -23.80 -17.86
N PRO A 316 -6.40 -24.26 -18.51
CA PRO A 316 -7.39 -23.36 -19.11
C PRO A 316 -8.13 -22.57 -18.03
N LEU A 317 -8.34 -21.29 -18.29
CA LEU A 317 -9.13 -20.39 -17.45
C LEU A 317 -10.42 -20.00 -18.17
N ARG A 318 -11.46 -19.75 -17.38
CA ARG A 318 -12.73 -19.17 -17.81
C ARG A 318 -12.77 -17.69 -17.42
N PRO A 319 -13.42 -16.83 -18.21
CA PRO A 319 -13.65 -15.45 -17.81
C PRO A 319 -14.59 -15.41 -16.59
N ASP A 320 -14.38 -14.41 -15.73
CA ASP A 320 -15.22 -14.11 -14.57
C ASP A 320 -15.48 -15.33 -13.65
N ALA A 321 -14.42 -16.08 -13.32
CA ALA A 321 -14.53 -17.35 -12.61
C ALA A 321 -13.39 -17.58 -11.60
N VAL A 322 -13.71 -18.34 -10.54
CA VAL A 322 -12.72 -18.85 -9.60
C VAL A 322 -12.33 -20.27 -9.96
N HIS A 323 -11.04 -20.51 -10.14
CA HIS A 323 -10.45 -21.80 -10.47
C HIS A 323 -9.78 -22.35 -9.22
N ARG A 324 -10.29 -23.46 -8.68
CA ARG A 324 -9.75 -24.11 -7.49
C ARG A 324 -9.05 -25.40 -7.88
N LEU A 325 -7.76 -25.48 -7.59
CA LEU A 325 -6.88 -26.54 -8.06
C LEU A 325 -6.13 -27.12 -6.87
N LEU A 326 -6.03 -28.44 -6.78
CA LEU A 326 -5.20 -29.12 -5.79
C LEU A 326 -3.80 -29.34 -6.35
N LEU A 327 -2.78 -29.16 -5.52
CA LEU A 327 -1.41 -29.51 -5.86
C LEU A 327 -1.06 -30.87 -5.26
N PRO A 328 -0.32 -31.73 -5.98
CA PRO A 328 0.19 -32.96 -5.40
C PRO A 328 1.33 -32.65 -4.40
N ASP A 329 1.51 -33.49 -3.38
CA ASP A 329 2.58 -33.32 -2.38
C ASP A 329 4.00 -33.30 -2.99
N THR A 330 4.14 -33.83 -4.20
CA THR A 330 5.39 -33.85 -4.96
C THR A 330 5.90 -32.46 -5.37
N VAL A 331 5.09 -31.40 -5.28
CA VAL A 331 5.56 -30.03 -5.57
C VAL A 331 6.55 -29.50 -4.54
N GLY A 332 6.57 -30.06 -3.32
CA GLY A 332 7.52 -29.72 -2.25
C GLY A 332 7.44 -28.27 -1.73
N PRO A 333 8.32 -27.89 -0.79
CA PRO A 333 8.31 -26.58 -0.14
C PRO A 333 8.84 -25.46 -1.06
N ALA A 334 8.33 -24.25 -0.92
CA ALA A 334 8.72 -23.08 -1.71
C ALA A 334 8.80 -21.82 -0.85
N THR A 335 9.58 -20.86 -1.32
CA THR A 335 9.70 -19.49 -0.75
C THR A 335 9.14 -18.44 -1.71
N HIS A 336 9.06 -18.77 -3.00
CA HIS A 336 8.56 -17.91 -4.05
C HIS A 336 7.63 -18.68 -4.98
N ALA A 337 6.72 -17.95 -5.60
CA ALA A 337 5.83 -18.43 -6.64
C ALA A 337 5.87 -17.50 -7.85
N ARG A 338 5.65 -18.04 -9.05
CA ARG A 338 5.48 -17.27 -10.28
C ARG A 338 4.23 -17.75 -11.00
N LEU A 339 3.28 -16.84 -11.20
CA LEU A 339 2.11 -17.06 -12.03
C LEU A 339 2.41 -16.57 -13.44
N ASP A 340 2.31 -17.45 -14.42
CA ASP A 340 2.39 -17.10 -15.84
C ASP A 340 0.97 -17.11 -16.41
N VAL A 341 0.58 -16.07 -17.13
CA VAL A 341 -0.73 -15.90 -17.77
C VAL A 341 -0.56 -15.79 -19.29
N HIS A 342 -1.36 -16.56 -20.04
CA HIS A 342 -1.13 -16.74 -21.47
C HIS A 342 -2.33 -16.27 -22.32
N PRO A 343 -2.08 -15.47 -23.39
CA PRO A 343 -0.85 -14.72 -23.64
C PRO A 343 -0.71 -13.47 -22.73
N ASP A 344 -1.83 -12.91 -22.29
CA ASP A 344 -1.95 -11.70 -21.49
C ASP A 344 -3.34 -11.65 -20.85
N GLY A 345 -3.63 -10.62 -20.05
CA GLY A 345 -4.97 -10.36 -19.52
C GLY A 345 -4.98 -9.99 -18.05
N GLY A 346 -6.14 -10.15 -17.43
CA GLY A 346 -6.39 -9.78 -16.05
C GLY A 346 -6.55 -10.94 -15.06
N ILE A 347 -5.92 -10.82 -13.89
CA ILE A 347 -6.09 -11.71 -12.74
C ILE A 347 -6.62 -10.89 -11.57
N ALA A 348 -7.75 -11.31 -11.01
CA ALA A 348 -8.34 -10.68 -9.84
C ALA A 348 -7.56 -11.03 -8.58
N ARG A 349 -7.39 -12.33 -8.30
CA ARG A 349 -6.68 -12.82 -7.10
C ARG A 349 -5.94 -14.11 -7.38
N LEU A 350 -4.85 -14.31 -6.65
CA LEU A 350 -4.16 -15.59 -6.52
C LEU A 350 -4.10 -15.96 -5.04
N ARG A 351 -4.53 -17.17 -4.69
CA ARG A 351 -4.40 -17.74 -3.34
C ARG A 351 -3.55 -18.99 -3.39
N LEU A 352 -2.56 -19.09 -2.51
CA LEU A 352 -1.68 -20.25 -2.38
C LEU A 352 -1.86 -20.85 -0.98
N HIS A 353 -2.90 -21.66 -0.83
CA HIS A 353 -3.30 -22.24 0.45
C HIS A 353 -2.33 -23.36 0.87
N GLY A 354 -1.73 -23.21 2.04
CA GLY A 354 -0.69 -24.11 2.51
C GLY A 354 -0.34 -23.85 3.97
N SER A 355 0.81 -24.36 4.40
CA SER A 355 1.36 -24.09 5.73
C SER A 355 2.86 -23.85 5.63
N LEU A 356 3.40 -23.11 6.60
CA LEU A 356 4.85 -22.97 6.73
C LEU A 356 5.49 -24.32 7.03
N THR A 357 6.72 -24.51 6.54
CA THR A 357 7.61 -25.54 7.08
C THR A 357 8.09 -25.12 8.46
N GLU A 358 8.66 -26.04 9.22
CA GLU A 358 9.28 -25.71 10.51
C GLU A 358 10.38 -24.64 10.36
N ALA A 359 11.17 -24.73 9.29
CA ALA A 359 12.19 -23.73 8.94
C ALA A 359 11.56 -22.37 8.57
N GLY A 360 10.48 -22.38 7.79
CA GLY A 360 9.73 -21.17 7.43
C GLY A 360 9.15 -20.47 8.66
N ALA A 361 8.52 -21.22 9.57
CA ALA A 361 7.98 -20.70 10.82
C ALA A 361 9.07 -20.05 11.70
N ARG A 362 10.24 -20.70 11.83
CA ARG A 362 11.40 -20.13 12.53
C ARG A 362 11.89 -18.83 11.87
N GLY A 363 11.96 -18.80 10.54
CA GLY A 363 12.39 -17.61 9.79
C GLY A 363 11.47 -16.41 9.98
N VAL A 364 10.15 -16.63 9.90
CA VAL A 364 9.14 -15.59 10.16
C VAL A 364 9.25 -15.09 11.59
N ALA A 365 9.38 -16.00 12.57
CA ALA A 365 9.54 -15.63 13.98
C ALA A 365 10.84 -14.87 14.27
N ALA A 366 11.94 -15.22 13.61
CA ALA A 366 13.22 -14.50 13.73
C ALA A 366 13.08 -13.07 13.19
N ARG A 367 12.59 -12.90 11.97
CA ARG A 367 12.36 -11.58 11.36
C ARG A 367 11.43 -10.71 12.21
N HIS A 368 10.35 -11.29 12.75
CA HIS A 368 9.44 -10.54 13.62
C HIS A 368 10.14 -10.04 14.89
N ARG A 369 10.96 -10.87 15.54
CA ARG A 369 11.73 -10.47 16.74
C ARG A 369 12.79 -9.41 16.43
N GLU A 370 13.51 -9.56 15.33
CA GLU A 370 14.53 -8.59 14.90
C GLU A 370 13.94 -7.19 14.67
N LEU A 371 12.70 -7.13 14.17
CA LEU A 371 12.01 -5.87 13.87
C LEU A 371 11.18 -5.31 15.02
N ALA A 372 11.06 -6.03 16.14
CA ALA A 372 10.25 -5.60 17.29
C ALA A 372 10.88 -4.46 18.11
N GLY A 373 12.17 -4.16 17.89
CA GLY A 373 12.92 -3.11 18.59
C GLY A 373 13.83 -3.65 19.65
#